data_AF-A0A3D1ESE1-F1
#
_entry.id   AF-A0A3D1ESE1-F1
#
_cell.length_a   1.000
_cell.length_b   1.000
_cell.length_c   1.000
_cell.angle_alpha   90.00
_cell.angle_beta   90.00
_cell.angle_gamma   90.00
#
_symmetry.space_group_name_H-M   'P 1'
#
loop_
_entity.id
_entity.type
_entity.pdbx_description
1 polymer ?
#
loop_
_entity_poly.entity_id
_entity_poly.type
_entity_poly.pdbx_seq_one_letter_code
_entity_poly.pdbx_strand_id
1 'polypeptide(L)'
;MTWSVLENYQPPAAPGGGWEFVSFPISSLPLPEIPTDLRMRVSTSDVGLPSVIEAGLDAVRIRTVACDNEPVPGDIDGDGAATYQDLILILGAWGPCGTPCATDLDGNGVTGYQDLLVVLANWFG
;
A
#
# COMPACT_ATOMS: atom_id res chain seq x y z
N MET A 1 12.36 -1.79 28.98
CA MET A 1 12.47 -1.69 27.50
C MET A 1 13.01 -3.01 26.99
N THR A 2 12.21 -3.76 26.24
CA THR A 2 12.55 -5.10 25.71
C THR A 2 12.86 -4.97 24.22
N TRP A 3 13.88 -5.69 23.75
CA TRP A 3 14.27 -5.71 22.33
C TRP A 3 13.80 -7.00 21.68
N SER A 4 13.28 -6.90 20.46
CA SER A 4 12.98 -8.06 19.61
C SER A 4 14.01 -8.15 18.51
N VAL A 5 14.56 -9.35 18.29
CA VAL A 5 15.50 -9.60 17.20
C VAL A 5 14.71 -9.70 15.90
N LEU A 6 15.03 -8.84 14.93
CA LEU A 6 14.46 -8.90 13.57
C LEU A 6 15.20 -9.93 12.72
N GLU A 7 16.54 -9.94 12.82
CA GLU A 7 17.40 -10.78 12.01
C GLU A 7 18.74 -11.03 12.71
N ASN A 8 19.30 -12.22 12.50
CA ASN A 8 20.70 -12.52 12.76
C ASN A 8 21.34 -12.89 11.42
N TYR A 9 22.18 -12.00 10.90
CA TYR A 9 22.85 -12.20 9.63
C TYR A 9 24.25 -12.80 9.81
N GLN A 10 24.59 -13.78 8.98
CA GLN A 10 25.93 -14.33 8.86
C GLN A 10 26.33 -14.29 7.37
N PRO A 11 27.40 -13.56 7.00
CA PRO A 11 27.84 -13.53 5.62
C PRO A 11 28.31 -14.92 5.17
N PRO A 12 27.96 -15.36 3.95
CA PRO A 12 28.26 -16.72 3.48
C PRO A 12 29.77 -16.98 3.22
N ALA A 13 30.60 -15.93 3.13
CA ALA A 13 32.05 -16.06 3.00
C ALA A 13 32.78 -14.88 3.69
N ALA A 14 33.97 -15.14 4.23
CA ALA A 14 34.86 -14.13 4.82
C ALA A 14 36.28 -14.19 4.21
N PRO A 15 36.96 -13.05 3.99
CA PRO A 15 36.43 -11.68 4.06
C PRO A 15 35.67 -11.33 2.77
N GLY A 16 34.46 -10.77 2.89
CA GLY A 16 33.65 -10.36 1.73
C GLY A 16 32.15 -10.48 1.96
N GLY A 17 31.55 -9.47 2.57
CA GLY A 17 30.10 -9.29 2.60
C GLY A 17 29.57 -8.59 1.34
N GLY A 18 28.26 -8.49 1.23
CA GLY A 18 27.53 -7.70 0.24
C GLY A 18 26.45 -6.85 0.90
N TRP A 19 25.85 -5.92 0.15
CA TRP A 19 24.68 -5.16 0.61
C TRP A 19 23.42 -6.00 0.39
N GLU A 20 22.64 -6.20 1.45
CA GLU A 20 21.36 -6.90 1.40
C GLU A 20 20.21 -5.95 1.73
N PHE A 21 19.11 -6.07 1.00
CA PHE A 21 17.88 -5.37 1.31
C PHE A 21 16.93 -6.31 2.03
N VAL A 22 16.58 -5.96 3.27
CA VAL A 22 15.66 -6.73 4.10
C VAL A 22 14.46 -5.88 4.49
N SER A 23 13.28 -6.51 4.57
CA SER A 23 12.04 -5.84 4.96
C SER A 23 11.20 -6.75 5.83
N PHE A 24 10.64 -6.18 6.90
CA PHE A 24 9.77 -6.88 7.84
C PHE A 24 8.44 -6.12 7.96
N PRO A 25 7.30 -6.81 7.95
CA PRO A 25 6.03 -6.16 8.25
C PRO A 25 6.02 -5.73 9.71
N ILE A 26 5.71 -4.46 9.98
CA ILE A 26 5.64 -3.93 11.36
C ILE A 26 4.60 -4.71 12.19
N SER A 27 3.54 -5.20 11.56
CA SER A 27 2.49 -6.00 12.20
C SER A 27 2.96 -7.36 12.73
N SER A 28 4.10 -7.89 12.27
CA SER A 28 4.64 -9.14 12.81
C SER A 28 5.51 -8.92 14.06
N LEU A 29 5.74 -7.67 14.46
CA LEU A 29 6.56 -7.35 15.61
C LEU A 29 5.69 -7.28 16.88
N PRO A 30 6.21 -7.72 18.04
CA PRO A 30 5.49 -7.64 19.31
C PRO A 30 5.54 -6.21 19.87
N LEU A 31 5.01 -5.26 19.08
CA LEU A 31 4.91 -3.85 19.45
C LEU A 31 3.57 -3.60 20.17
N PRO A 32 3.52 -2.63 21.09
CA PRO A 32 2.25 -2.15 21.63
C PRO A 32 1.38 -1.58 20.48
N GLU A 33 0.06 -1.61 20.68
CA GLU A 33 -0.96 -1.26 19.67
C GLU A 33 -0.75 0.12 19.04
N ILE A 34 -0.21 1.08 19.80
CA ILE A 34 0.26 2.38 19.30
C ILE A 34 1.64 2.67 19.91
N PRO A 35 2.74 2.37 19.21
CA PRO A 35 4.07 2.70 19.70
C PRO A 35 4.31 4.21 19.55
N THR A 36 4.64 4.90 20.63
CA THR A 36 4.98 6.34 20.62
C THR A 36 6.43 6.60 20.22
N ASP A 37 7.30 5.60 20.35
CA ASP A 37 8.71 5.61 19.99
C ASP A 37 9.05 4.32 19.23
N LEU A 38 9.73 4.43 18.09
CA LEU A 38 10.38 3.30 17.44
C LEU A 38 11.90 3.43 17.60
N ARG A 39 12.55 2.36 18.08
CA ARG A 39 14.01 2.30 18.21
C ARG A 39 14.55 1.10 17.46
N MET A 40 15.58 1.33 16.66
CA MET A 40 16.34 0.29 15.99
C MET A 40 17.71 0.15 16.65
N ARG A 41 18.19 -1.09 16.78
CA ARG A 41 19.54 -1.38 17.26
C ARG A 41 20.20 -2.36 16.31
N VAL A 42 21.42 -2.02 15.90
CA VAL A 42 22.31 -2.90 15.14
C VAL A 42 23.48 -3.25 16.04
N SER A 43 23.92 -4.51 15.98
CA SER A 43 25.06 -5.00 16.76
C SER A 43 25.84 -5.99 15.91
N THR A 44 27.15 -5.85 15.92
CA THR A 44 28.09 -6.76 15.26
C THR A 44 28.92 -7.46 16.32
N SER A 45 29.25 -8.73 16.08
CA SER A 45 30.04 -9.53 17.02
C SER A 45 30.87 -10.57 16.29
N ASP A 46 32.04 -10.88 16.85
CA ASP A 46 32.89 -11.99 16.40
C ASP A 46 32.56 -13.26 17.19
N VAL A 47 32.83 -14.42 16.60
CA VAL A 47 32.78 -15.72 17.27
C VAL A 47 34.17 -16.35 17.46
N GLY A 48 35.27 -15.60 17.27
CA GLY A 48 36.63 -16.14 17.30
C GLY A 48 37.74 -15.22 17.82
N LEU A 49 38.93 -15.42 17.26
CA LEU A 49 40.15 -14.65 17.55
C LEU A 49 39.92 -13.15 17.25
N PRO A 50 40.65 -12.23 17.90
CA PRO A 50 40.44 -10.80 17.68
C PRO A 50 40.64 -10.42 16.20
N SER A 51 39.53 -10.07 15.55
CA SER A 51 39.48 -9.54 14.18
C SER A 51 38.87 -8.14 14.17
N VAL A 52 39.18 -7.35 13.13
CA VAL A 52 38.46 -6.10 12.86
C VAL A 52 37.13 -6.46 12.23
N ILE A 53 36.02 -6.09 12.89
CA ILE A 53 34.68 -6.27 12.37
C ILE A 53 34.13 -4.94 11.92
N GLU A 54 33.60 -4.91 10.71
CA GLU A 54 32.89 -3.76 10.14
C GLU A 54 31.54 -4.22 9.59
N ALA A 55 30.49 -3.43 9.83
CA ALA A 55 29.22 -3.59 9.14
C ALA A 55 28.66 -2.22 8.76
N GLY A 56 28.07 -2.16 7.57
CA GLY A 56 27.35 -0.99 7.09
C GLY A 56 25.84 -1.19 7.23
N LEU A 57 25.13 -0.11 7.55
CA LEU A 57 23.68 0.00 7.46
C LEU A 57 23.36 1.26 6.65
N ASP A 58 22.56 1.12 5.60
CA ASP A 58 22.11 2.25 4.79
C ASP A 58 20.65 2.04 4.36
N ALA A 59 20.02 3.08 3.80
CA ALA A 59 18.70 3.07 3.17
C ALA A 59 17.55 2.59 4.08
N VAL A 60 17.64 2.86 5.39
CA VAL A 60 16.56 2.56 6.34
C VAL A 60 15.30 3.35 5.98
N ARG A 61 14.20 2.64 5.71
CA ARG A 61 12.91 3.22 5.33
C ARG A 61 11.77 2.53 6.04
N ILE A 62 10.80 3.32 6.47
CA ILE A 62 9.48 2.83 6.90
C ILE A 62 8.50 3.21 5.79
N ARG A 63 7.67 2.26 5.37
CA ARG A 63 6.65 2.47 4.35
C ARG A 63 5.31 1.99 4.87
N THR A 64 4.28 2.80 4.65
CA THR A 64 2.89 2.36 4.73
C THR A 64 2.44 2.00 3.33
N VAL A 65 1.69 0.89 3.21
CA VAL A 65 0.94 0.58 1.99
C VAL A 65 -0.49 0.93 2.32
N ALA A 66 -0.99 2.01 1.72
CA ALA A 66 -2.40 2.31 1.70
C ALA A 66 -2.94 1.79 0.37
N CYS A 67 -4.01 0.99 0.43
CA CYS A 67 -4.94 0.94 -0.69
C CYS A 67 -5.80 2.19 -0.51
N ASP A 68 -5.75 3.13 -1.44
CA ASP A 68 -6.64 4.28 -1.40
C ASP A 68 -8.05 3.74 -1.68
N ASN A 69 -8.80 3.39 -0.62
CA ASN A 69 -10.26 3.20 -0.69
C ASN A 69 -10.95 4.57 -0.83
N GLU A 70 -10.32 5.52 -1.51
CA GLU A 70 -10.98 6.75 -1.90
C GLU A 70 -11.99 6.37 -2.99
N PRO A 71 -13.25 6.82 -2.88
CA PRO A 71 -14.24 6.58 -3.92
C PRO A 71 -13.68 7.06 -5.26
N VAL A 72 -13.46 6.15 -6.20
CA VAL A 72 -13.06 6.51 -7.57
C VAL A 72 -14.30 7.10 -8.24
N PRO A 73 -14.30 8.38 -8.64
CA PRO A 73 -15.48 8.95 -9.27
C PRO A 73 -15.79 8.21 -10.57
N GLY A 74 -17.00 7.66 -10.71
CA GLY A 74 -17.37 6.84 -11.85
C GLY A 74 -17.09 5.34 -11.71
N ASP A 75 -16.57 4.88 -10.57
CA ASP A 75 -16.64 3.48 -10.13
C ASP A 75 -18.04 3.22 -9.54
N ILE A 76 -18.91 2.61 -10.35
CA ILE A 76 -20.31 2.37 -10.06
C ILE A 76 -20.50 0.95 -9.51
N ASP A 77 -19.65 -0.01 -9.91
CA ASP A 77 -19.72 -1.39 -9.41
C ASP A 77 -18.92 -1.64 -8.11
N GLY A 78 -18.08 -0.68 -7.72
CA GLY A 78 -17.32 -0.65 -6.47
C GLY A 78 -16.05 -1.50 -6.51
N ASP A 79 -15.51 -1.79 -7.70
CA ASP A 79 -14.29 -2.60 -7.86
C ASP A 79 -12.98 -1.83 -7.66
N GLY A 80 -13.07 -0.51 -7.46
CA GLY A 80 -11.95 0.38 -7.21
C GLY A 80 -11.37 1.02 -8.46
N ALA A 81 -12.03 0.95 -9.62
CA ALA A 81 -11.60 1.64 -10.83
C ALA A 81 -12.79 2.00 -11.74
N ALA A 82 -12.74 3.15 -12.41
CA ALA A 82 -13.71 3.46 -13.46
C ALA A 82 -13.28 2.80 -14.80
N THR A 83 -13.99 1.75 -15.19
CA THR A 83 -13.64 0.85 -16.29
C THR A 83 -14.79 0.66 -17.28
N TYR A 84 -14.62 -0.29 -18.22
CA TYR A 84 -15.68 -0.60 -19.19
C TYR A 84 -16.93 -1.20 -18.54
N GLN A 85 -16.79 -1.80 -17.35
CA GLN A 85 -17.90 -2.34 -16.59
C GLN A 85 -18.85 -1.22 -16.13
N ASP A 86 -18.31 -0.12 -15.62
CA ASP A 86 -19.09 1.07 -15.22
C ASP A 86 -19.76 1.74 -16.42
N LEU A 87 -19.07 1.79 -17.56
CA LEU A 87 -19.65 2.29 -18.81
C LEU A 87 -20.89 1.48 -19.21
N ILE A 88 -20.85 0.15 -19.08
CA ILE A 88 -22.00 -0.69 -19.38
C ILE A 88 -23.16 -0.39 -18.43
N LEU A 89 -22.89 -0.08 -17.16
CA LEU A 89 -23.91 0.31 -16.20
C LEU A 89 -24.60 1.63 -16.59
N ILE A 90 -23.82 2.65 -16.99
CA ILE A 90 -24.37 3.92 -17.52
C ILE A 90 -25.24 3.68 -18.75
N LEU A 91 -24.74 2.93 -19.73
CA LEU A 91 -25.48 2.67 -20.98
C LEU A 91 -26.73 1.80 -20.75
N GLY A 92 -26.69 0.90 -19.77
CA GLY A 92 -27.82 0.05 -19.39
C GLY A 92 -28.95 0.78 -18.66
N ALA A 93 -28.62 1.89 -17.97
CA ALA A 93 -29.55 2.70 -17.19
C ALA A 93 -29.98 4.01 -17.88
N TRP A 94 -29.62 4.20 -19.16
CA TRP A 94 -29.78 5.47 -19.87
C TRP A 94 -31.24 5.99 -19.86
N GLY A 95 -31.41 7.25 -19.47
CA GLY A 95 -32.70 7.91 -19.32
C GLY A 95 -33.12 8.06 -17.85
N PRO A 96 -34.42 8.29 -17.59
CA PRO A 96 -34.93 8.40 -16.23
C PRO A 96 -34.69 7.10 -15.45
N CYS A 97 -34.01 7.21 -14.32
CA CYS A 97 -33.80 6.11 -13.39
C CYS A 97 -34.54 6.37 -12.08
N GLY A 98 -34.92 5.29 -11.37
CA GLY A 98 -35.63 5.38 -10.09
C GLY A 98 -34.72 5.88 -8.97
N THR A 99 -35.28 6.42 -7.89
CA THR A 99 -34.52 6.78 -6.69
C THR A 99 -34.43 5.60 -5.71
N PRO A 100 -33.23 5.18 -5.27
CA PRO A 100 -31.90 5.70 -5.63
C PRO A 100 -31.39 5.18 -6.99
N CYS A 101 -30.68 6.04 -7.72
CA CYS A 101 -30.05 5.72 -8.99
C CYS A 101 -28.53 5.78 -8.84
N ALA A 102 -27.88 4.62 -8.90
CA ALA A 102 -26.41 4.53 -8.77
C ALA A 102 -25.67 5.18 -9.95
N THR A 103 -26.34 5.32 -11.10
CA THR A 103 -25.80 5.84 -12.35
C THR A 103 -26.12 7.33 -12.59
N ASP A 104 -26.84 8.00 -11.67
CA ASP A 104 -27.07 9.45 -11.64
C ASP A 104 -25.99 10.10 -10.76
N LEU A 105 -24.85 10.36 -11.39
CA LEU A 105 -23.62 10.83 -10.76
C LEU A 105 -23.61 12.35 -10.57
N ASP A 106 -24.42 13.10 -11.34
CA ASP A 106 -24.59 14.55 -11.16
C ASP A 106 -25.81 14.94 -10.30
N GLY A 107 -26.66 13.99 -9.96
CA GLY A 107 -27.81 14.14 -9.04
C GLY A 107 -29.01 14.84 -9.67
N ASN A 108 -29.15 14.80 -11.00
CA ASN A 108 -30.21 15.49 -11.72
C ASN A 108 -31.50 14.64 -11.89
N GLY A 109 -31.49 13.38 -11.44
CA GLY A 109 -32.60 12.43 -11.52
C GLY A 109 -32.67 11.61 -12.81
N VAL A 110 -31.67 11.68 -13.69
CA VAL A 110 -31.56 10.87 -14.91
C VAL A 110 -30.13 10.37 -15.10
N THR A 111 -29.95 9.22 -15.74
CA THR A 111 -28.64 8.78 -16.26
C THR A 111 -28.50 9.23 -17.70
N GLY A 112 -27.48 10.02 -18.00
CA GLY A 112 -27.28 10.60 -19.31
C GLY A 112 -25.85 10.99 -19.61
N TYR A 113 -25.73 12.00 -20.47
CA TYR A 113 -24.45 12.42 -21.02
C TYR A 113 -23.49 12.94 -19.94
N GLN A 114 -24.01 13.66 -18.94
CA GLN A 114 -23.22 14.18 -17.82
C GLN A 114 -22.60 13.04 -16.99
N ASP A 115 -23.37 12.00 -16.69
CA ASP A 115 -22.90 10.84 -15.92
C ASP A 115 -21.88 10.01 -16.70
N LEU A 116 -22.10 9.84 -18.00
CA LEU A 116 -21.12 9.23 -18.90
C LEU A 116 -19.78 9.96 -18.87
N LEU A 117 -19.79 11.30 -18.84
CA LEU A 117 -18.55 12.07 -18.76
C LEU A 117 -17.80 11.85 -17.45
N VAL A 118 -18.49 11.58 -16.34
CA VAL A 118 -17.82 11.26 -15.07
C VAL A 118 -17.02 9.96 -15.20
N VAL A 119 -17.62 8.90 -15.77
CA VAL A 119 -16.90 7.64 -15.98
C VAL A 119 -15.72 7.82 -16.95
N LEU A 120 -15.92 8.52 -18.07
CA LEU A 120 -14.87 8.73 -19.06
C LEU A 120 -13.74 9.65 -18.59
N ALA A 121 -14.03 10.61 -17.72
CA ALA A 121 -13.02 11.51 -17.15
C ALA A 121 -12.07 10.81 -16.17
N ASN A 122 -12.53 9.72 -15.55
CA ASN A 122 -11.79 8.94 -14.57
C ASN A 122 -11.35 7.57 -15.14
N TRP A 123 -11.37 7.42 -16.45
CA TRP A 123 -11.07 6.16 -17.12
C TRP A 123 -9.65 5.68 -16.82
N PHE A 124 -9.52 4.53 -16.15
CA PHE A 124 -8.26 4.00 -15.58
C PHE A 124 -7.65 4.81 -14.42
N GLY A 125 -8.45 5.65 -13.74
CA GLY A 125 -8.08 6.37 -12.52
C GLY A 125 -7.94 5.47 -11.31
#